data_AF-A0A7S3ZRX3-F1
#
_entry.id   AF-A0A7S3ZRX3-F1
#
_cell.length_a   1.000
_cell.length_b   1.000
_cell.length_c   1.000
_cell.angle_alpha   90.00
_cell.angle_beta   90.00
_cell.angle_gamma   90.00
#
_symmetry.space_group_name_H-M   'P 1'
#
loop_
_entity.id
_entity.type
_entity.pdbx_description
1 polymer ?
#
loop_
_entity_poly.entity_id
_entity_poly.type
_entity_poly.pdbx_seq_one_letter_code
_entity_poly.pdbx_strand_id
1 'polypeptide(L)'
;MKRARDDGAAAAAAKTKKKRRKKKKAADSWTQPTARHAFEVTQTSDHAETPVNAYEDLAPFMRAVGGRVYDPYYCDGGVVRRLQALGFRDVINENRDFYADVSKGTVPSHAVLVTNPPYSGDHVDRLISHVVAAKTPFALLIPTYYLGRDVWRRAASQLSPPPFYVCPHRRYAYLPPAWARGAAAARTTAPFTTAWFCWRPEGPSGLDFSGRVDVFRSVASVASQYRDVTDSLKKRPNPKARKRQKAARQARAKAYS
;
A
#
# COMPACT_ATOMS: atom_id res chain seq x y z
N MET A 1 -46.73 -14.58 47.41
CA MET A 1 -45.63 -15.54 47.13
C MET A 1 -45.01 -15.22 45.76
N LYS A 2 -43.69 -15.02 45.75
CA LYS A 2 -42.65 -15.29 44.70
C LYS A 2 -43.09 -15.44 43.23
N ARG A 3 -42.62 -14.54 42.32
CA ARG A 3 -41.37 -14.54 41.52
C ARG A 3 -41.46 -15.33 40.20
N ALA A 4 -41.37 -14.64 39.06
CA ALA A 4 -40.66 -15.10 37.86
C ALA A 4 -40.40 -13.91 36.89
N ARG A 5 -39.25 -13.24 37.07
CA ARG A 5 -38.47 -12.60 36.00
C ARG A 5 -37.13 -13.37 35.96
N ASP A 6 -36.45 -13.33 34.81
CA ASP A 6 -34.97 -13.45 34.65
C ASP A 6 -34.35 -14.59 33.82
N ASP A 7 -35.03 -15.17 32.83
CA ASP A 7 -34.34 -16.14 31.93
C ASP A 7 -33.81 -15.55 30.60
N GLY A 8 -34.20 -14.32 30.24
CA GLY A 8 -33.79 -13.70 28.96
C GLY A 8 -32.43 -12.98 28.97
N ALA A 9 -31.99 -12.47 30.12
CA ALA A 9 -30.82 -11.59 30.21
C ALA A 9 -29.47 -12.36 30.33
N ALA A 10 -29.48 -13.56 30.91
CA ALA A 10 -28.27 -14.34 31.14
C ALA A 10 -27.64 -14.89 29.84
N ALA A 11 -28.47 -15.26 28.84
CA ALA A 11 -28.00 -15.81 27.57
C ALA A 11 -27.33 -14.77 26.65
N ALA A 12 -27.74 -13.50 26.74
CA ALA A 12 -27.15 -12.39 25.97
C ALA A 12 -25.79 -11.94 26.56
N ALA A 13 -25.64 -11.93 27.89
CA ALA A 13 -24.40 -11.56 28.56
C ALA A 13 -23.25 -12.57 28.33
N ALA A 14 -23.57 -13.87 28.24
CA ALA A 14 -22.59 -14.93 27.99
C ALA A 14 -22.00 -14.89 26.56
N LYS A 15 -22.82 -14.58 25.54
CA LYS A 15 -22.38 -14.44 24.14
C LYS A 15 -21.46 -13.23 23.95
N THR A 16 -21.72 -12.13 24.66
CA THR A 16 -20.93 -10.89 24.59
C THR A 16 -19.57 -11.02 25.29
N LYS A 17 -19.50 -11.74 26.43
CA LYS A 17 -18.21 -12.08 27.09
C LYS A 17 -17.34 -13.02 26.25
N LYS A 18 -17.93 -14.00 25.54
CA LYS A 18 -17.18 -14.93 24.67
C LYS A 18 -16.60 -14.23 23.44
N LYS A 19 -17.33 -13.27 22.84
CA LYS A 19 -16.83 -12.40 21.76
C LYS A 19 -15.72 -11.44 22.24
N ARG A 20 -15.84 -10.84 23.43
CA ARG A 20 -14.76 -9.99 24.01
C ARG A 20 -13.50 -10.76 24.35
N ARG A 21 -13.60 -11.99 24.89
CA ARG A 21 -12.41 -12.86 25.14
C ARG A 21 -11.73 -13.31 23.84
N LYS A 22 -12.49 -13.55 22.76
CA LYS A 22 -11.91 -13.85 21.44
C LYS A 22 -11.20 -12.64 20.81
N LYS A 23 -11.73 -11.42 21.03
CA LYS A 23 -11.11 -10.17 20.54
C LYS A 23 -9.85 -9.79 21.33
N LYS A 24 -9.76 -10.13 22.62
CA LYS A 24 -8.58 -9.85 23.45
C LYS A 24 -7.42 -10.83 23.23
N LYS A 25 -7.67 -12.05 22.73
CA LYS A 25 -6.61 -13.01 22.38
C LYS A 25 -5.94 -12.76 21.02
N ALA A 26 -6.50 -11.90 20.18
CA ALA A 26 -5.93 -11.55 18.88
C ALA A 26 -5.01 -10.31 18.91
N ALA A 27 -4.86 -9.68 20.09
CA ALA A 27 -4.08 -8.46 20.25
C ALA A 27 -2.68 -8.68 20.88
N ASP A 28 -2.40 -9.88 21.41
CA ASP A 28 -1.19 -10.16 22.20
C ASP A 28 -0.41 -11.41 21.75
N SER A 29 -0.57 -11.87 20.52
CA SER A 29 0.38 -12.86 19.96
C SER A 29 1.31 -12.16 18.97
N TRP A 30 2.21 -11.36 19.53
CA TRP A 30 3.43 -10.98 18.83
C TRP A 30 4.27 -12.26 18.67
N THR A 31 4.26 -12.81 17.47
CA THR A 31 4.94 -14.06 17.13
C THR A 31 6.38 -13.77 16.74
N GLN A 32 7.31 -14.51 17.35
CA GLN A 32 8.75 -14.40 17.13
C GLN A 32 9.14 -14.41 15.63
N PRO A 33 10.28 -13.80 15.24
CA PRO A 33 10.81 -13.88 13.88
C PRO A 33 10.86 -15.35 13.42
N THR A 34 10.24 -15.65 12.29
CA THR A 34 10.42 -16.97 11.69
C THR A 34 11.86 -17.11 11.19
N ALA A 35 12.42 -18.31 11.15
CA ALA A 35 13.80 -18.54 10.67
C ALA A 35 14.10 -17.97 9.26
N ARG A 36 13.07 -17.55 8.50
CA ARG A 36 13.17 -16.94 7.17
C ARG A 36 13.36 -15.42 7.20
N HIS A 37 12.78 -14.72 8.17
CA HIS A 37 12.71 -13.25 8.15
C HIS A 37 13.33 -12.67 9.43
N ALA A 38 14.15 -11.64 9.27
CA ALA A 38 14.77 -10.95 10.41
C ALA A 38 13.79 -10.07 11.21
N PHE A 39 12.51 -10.11 10.85
CA PHE A 39 11.41 -9.35 11.42
C PHE A 39 10.22 -10.26 11.68
N GLU A 40 9.31 -9.78 12.52
CA GLU A 40 8.06 -10.47 12.80
C GLU A 40 7.10 -10.42 11.61
N VAL A 41 6.54 -11.58 11.27
CA VAL A 41 5.49 -11.71 10.25
C VAL A 41 4.13 -11.63 10.91
N THR A 42 3.46 -10.48 10.77
CA THR A 42 2.12 -10.24 11.33
C THR A 42 1.03 -11.00 10.56
N GLN A 43 1.10 -11.01 9.23
CA GLN A 43 0.18 -11.76 8.37
C GLN A 43 0.90 -12.34 7.15
N THR A 44 0.81 -13.65 6.96
CA THR A 44 1.42 -14.33 5.79
C THR A 44 0.90 -13.79 4.45
N SER A 45 -0.35 -13.32 4.42
CA SER A 45 -0.97 -12.72 3.22
C SER A 45 -0.36 -11.41 2.77
N ASP A 46 0.41 -10.72 3.62
CA ASP A 46 1.12 -9.49 3.26
C ASP A 46 2.39 -9.75 2.47
N HIS A 47 2.89 -10.99 2.45
CA HIS A 47 4.02 -11.35 1.59
C HIS A 47 3.56 -11.41 0.15
N ALA A 48 3.83 -10.32 -0.57
CA ALA A 48 3.59 -10.20 -1.99
C ALA A 48 4.67 -9.37 -2.63
N GLU A 49 5.30 -9.94 -3.64
CA GLU A 49 6.27 -9.22 -4.45
C GLU A 49 5.56 -8.23 -5.38
N THR A 50 6.08 -7.01 -5.46
CA THR A 50 5.58 -5.99 -6.40
C THR A 50 5.79 -6.46 -7.84
N PRO A 51 4.75 -6.43 -8.70
CA PRO A 51 4.89 -6.88 -10.08
C PRO A 51 5.69 -5.88 -10.92
N VAL A 52 6.36 -6.37 -11.97
CA VAL A 52 7.25 -5.57 -12.84
C VAL A 52 6.53 -4.35 -13.41
N ASN A 53 5.29 -4.51 -13.86
CA ASN A 53 4.52 -3.42 -14.45
C ASN A 53 4.27 -2.26 -13.49
N ALA A 54 4.23 -2.50 -12.17
CA ALA A 54 4.12 -1.43 -11.19
C ALA A 54 5.40 -0.59 -11.12
N TYR A 55 6.58 -1.21 -11.26
CA TYR A 55 7.85 -0.51 -11.33
C TYR A 55 8.05 0.20 -12.67
N GLU A 56 7.61 -0.39 -13.79
CA GLU A 56 7.63 0.28 -15.10
C GLU A 56 6.80 1.56 -15.09
N ASP A 57 5.60 1.52 -14.49
CA ASP A 57 4.74 2.68 -14.33
C ASP A 57 5.38 3.78 -13.46
N LEU A 58 6.24 3.40 -12.51
CA LEU A 58 6.94 4.32 -11.61
C LEU A 58 8.32 4.75 -12.16
N ALA A 59 8.85 4.10 -13.18
CA ALA A 59 10.22 4.32 -13.66
C ALA A 59 10.55 5.79 -13.98
N PRO A 60 9.64 6.62 -14.56
CA PRO A 60 9.91 8.04 -14.78
C PRO A 60 10.21 8.80 -13.49
N PHE A 61 9.49 8.50 -12.40
CA PHE A 61 9.74 9.09 -11.08
C PHE A 61 11.12 8.69 -10.54
N MET A 62 11.42 7.39 -10.53
CA MET A 62 12.70 6.89 -10.00
C MET A 62 13.90 7.42 -10.79
N ARG A 63 13.79 7.51 -12.13
CA ARG A 63 14.86 8.08 -12.97
C ARG A 63 15.09 9.55 -12.70
N ALA A 64 14.01 10.31 -12.46
CA ALA A 64 14.11 11.73 -12.22
C ALA A 64 14.65 12.07 -10.82
N VAL A 65 14.44 11.21 -9.82
CA VAL A 65 15.15 11.33 -8.52
C VAL A 65 16.61 10.92 -8.69
N GLY A 66 16.86 9.82 -9.41
CA GLY A 66 18.20 9.29 -9.62
C GLY A 66 18.80 8.68 -8.34
N GLY A 67 19.95 8.02 -8.50
CA GLY A 67 20.68 7.42 -7.40
C GLY A 67 20.08 6.13 -6.86
N ARG A 68 20.32 5.88 -5.57
CA ARG A 68 20.05 4.62 -4.88
C ARG A 68 18.59 4.48 -4.47
N VAL A 69 17.97 3.36 -4.87
CA VAL A 69 16.60 3.00 -4.51
C VAL A 69 16.61 2.11 -3.27
N TYR A 70 15.77 2.42 -2.28
CA TYR A 70 15.60 1.61 -1.08
C TYR A 70 14.18 1.08 -0.95
N ASP A 71 14.05 -0.24 -0.83
CA ASP A 71 12.81 -0.90 -0.42
C ASP A 71 12.98 -1.52 0.99
N PRO A 72 12.43 -0.91 2.05
CA PRO A 72 12.58 -1.37 3.42
C PRO A 72 11.84 -2.66 3.76
N TYR A 73 10.85 -3.07 2.96
CA TYR A 73 10.02 -4.24 3.28
C TYR A 73 10.47 -5.43 2.45
N TYR A 74 11.23 -6.30 3.09
CA TYR A 74 11.73 -7.51 2.44
C TYR A 74 10.63 -8.57 2.32
N CYS A 75 10.44 -9.11 1.10
CA CYS A 75 9.59 -10.28 0.86
C CYS A 75 10.47 -11.50 0.59
N ASP A 76 10.96 -11.64 -0.65
CA ASP A 76 11.91 -12.67 -1.10
C ASP A 76 13.06 -12.05 -1.94
N GLY A 77 13.26 -10.73 -1.87
CA GLY A 77 14.32 -10.02 -2.60
C GLY A 77 14.04 -9.82 -4.10
N GLY A 78 12.83 -10.12 -4.59
CA GLY A 78 12.52 -10.05 -6.02
C GLY A 78 12.58 -8.64 -6.60
N VAL A 79 12.37 -7.61 -5.77
CA VAL A 79 12.47 -6.19 -6.15
C VAL A 79 13.82 -5.85 -6.78
N VAL A 80 14.93 -6.34 -6.23
CA VAL A 80 16.28 -6.05 -6.73
C VAL A 80 16.41 -6.47 -8.20
N ARG A 81 16.08 -7.72 -8.50
CA ARG A 81 16.13 -8.26 -9.86
C ARG A 81 15.23 -7.48 -10.83
N ARG A 82 14.01 -7.13 -10.40
CA ARG A 82 13.05 -6.41 -11.26
C ARG A 82 13.48 -4.99 -11.55
N LEU A 83 13.97 -4.27 -10.55
CA LEU A 83 14.46 -2.91 -10.72
C LEU A 83 15.75 -2.87 -11.55
N GLN A 84 16.66 -3.82 -11.33
CA GLN A 84 17.88 -3.96 -12.15
C GLN A 84 17.55 -4.23 -13.63
N ALA A 85 16.55 -5.07 -13.90
CA ALA A 85 16.07 -5.31 -15.27
C ALA A 85 15.50 -4.05 -15.95
N LEU A 86 15.06 -3.05 -15.18
CA LEU A 86 14.60 -1.74 -15.67
C LEU A 86 15.71 -0.68 -15.74
N GLY A 87 16.95 -1.04 -15.38
CA GLY A 87 18.13 -0.17 -15.42
C GLY A 87 18.55 0.44 -14.09
N PHE A 88 17.83 0.17 -12.99
CA PHE A 88 18.19 0.67 -11.65
C PHE A 88 19.21 -0.26 -11.00
N ARG A 89 20.49 0.11 -11.04
CA ARG A 89 21.59 -0.77 -10.60
C ARG A 89 21.82 -0.77 -9.09
N ASP A 90 21.62 0.39 -8.45
CA ASP A 90 21.84 0.58 -7.01
C ASP A 90 20.51 0.46 -6.25
N VAL A 91 20.20 -0.76 -5.80
CA VAL A 91 18.93 -1.11 -5.13
C VAL A 91 19.22 -1.84 -3.83
N ILE A 92 18.68 -1.33 -2.72
CA ILE A 92 18.75 -1.97 -1.41
C ILE A 92 17.40 -2.62 -1.09
N ASN A 93 17.41 -3.94 -0.90
CA ASN A 93 16.33 -4.69 -0.27
C ASN A 93 16.93 -5.89 0.47
N GLU A 94 17.18 -5.69 1.76
CA GLU A 94 17.84 -6.66 2.62
C GLU A 94 16.83 -7.23 3.62
N ASN A 95 17.02 -8.48 4.04
CA ASN A 95 16.18 -9.12 5.05
C ASN A 95 16.50 -8.53 6.43
N ARG A 96 15.96 -7.33 6.70
CA ARG A 96 16.17 -6.53 7.90
C ARG A 96 14.84 -6.06 8.44
N ASP A 97 14.79 -5.85 9.75
CA ASP A 97 13.66 -5.16 10.37
C ASP A 97 13.79 -3.64 10.18
N PHE A 98 12.99 -3.10 9.26
CA PHE A 98 12.94 -1.68 8.98
C PHE A 98 12.71 -0.81 10.22
N TYR A 99 11.83 -1.23 11.13
CA TYR A 99 11.54 -0.41 12.30
C TYR A 99 12.64 -0.48 13.35
N ALA A 100 13.31 -1.63 13.46
CA ALA A 100 14.53 -1.71 14.24
C ALA A 100 15.58 -0.75 13.67
N ASP A 101 15.73 -0.69 12.34
CA ASP A 101 16.66 0.23 11.67
C ASP A 101 16.30 1.70 11.92
N VAL A 102 15.01 2.06 11.85
CA VAL A 102 14.55 3.42 12.20
C VAL A 102 14.88 3.75 13.66
N SER A 103 14.60 2.85 14.60
CA SER A 103 14.84 3.09 16.03
C SER A 103 16.32 3.26 16.39
N LYS A 104 17.21 2.57 15.65
CA LYS A 104 18.66 2.59 15.86
C LYS A 104 19.37 3.66 15.03
N GLY A 105 18.67 4.35 14.14
CA GLY A 105 19.28 5.27 13.18
C GLY A 105 20.17 4.58 12.15
N THR A 106 19.90 3.30 11.85
CA THR A 106 20.70 2.46 10.93
C THR A 106 20.03 2.26 9.57
N VAL A 107 19.02 3.08 9.25
CA VAL A 107 18.41 3.11 7.92
C VAL A 107 19.49 3.42 6.88
N PRO A 108 19.68 2.59 5.85
CA PRO A 108 20.70 2.82 4.83
C PRO A 108 20.53 4.17 4.13
N SER A 109 21.62 4.88 3.83
CA SER A 109 21.56 6.08 2.98
C SER A 109 21.02 5.71 1.59
N HIS A 110 20.06 6.49 1.10
CA HIS A 110 19.39 6.29 -0.17
C HIS A 110 18.88 7.61 -0.73
N ALA A 111 18.65 7.64 -2.05
CA ALA A 111 18.10 8.81 -2.74
C ALA A 111 16.57 8.78 -2.78
N VAL A 112 15.98 7.57 -2.87
CA VAL A 112 14.53 7.39 -2.93
C VAL A 112 14.08 6.13 -2.19
N LEU A 113 13.00 6.24 -1.42
CA LEU A 113 12.33 5.09 -0.81
C LEU A 113 11.16 4.65 -1.71
N VAL A 114 11.22 3.43 -2.23
CA VAL A 114 10.19 2.86 -3.11
C VAL A 114 9.75 1.53 -2.55
N THR A 115 8.47 1.39 -2.20
CA THR A 115 8.01 0.15 -1.56
C THR A 115 6.52 -0.16 -1.76
N ASN A 116 6.21 -1.44 -1.63
CA ASN A 116 4.87 -1.98 -1.45
C ASN A 116 4.79 -2.58 -0.03
N PRO A 117 4.42 -1.77 0.98
CA PRO A 117 4.52 -2.21 2.37
C PRO A 117 3.47 -3.29 2.68
N PRO A 118 3.62 -4.04 3.78
CA PRO A 118 2.55 -4.81 4.38
C PRO A 118 1.32 -3.91 4.62
N TYR A 119 0.12 -4.40 4.29
CA TYR A 119 -1.11 -3.63 4.44
C TYR A 119 -1.83 -3.91 5.75
N SER A 120 -1.46 -4.97 6.48
CA SER A 120 -2.01 -5.25 7.79
C SER A 120 -1.36 -4.41 8.88
N GLY A 121 -1.95 -4.46 10.09
CA GLY A 121 -1.44 -3.75 11.26
C GLY A 121 -1.42 -2.23 11.07
N ASP A 122 -0.37 -1.60 11.62
CA ASP A 122 -0.12 -0.15 11.54
C ASP A 122 1.05 0.17 10.59
N HIS A 123 1.45 -0.77 9.74
CA HIS A 123 2.68 -0.68 8.95
C HIS A 123 2.71 0.56 8.05
N VAL A 124 1.63 0.79 7.32
CA VAL A 124 1.47 1.93 6.42
C VAL A 124 1.47 3.27 7.19
N ASP A 125 0.81 3.33 8.36
CA ASP A 125 0.74 4.55 9.17
C ASP A 125 2.14 4.92 9.68
N ARG A 126 2.90 3.95 10.20
CA ARG A 126 4.29 4.14 10.63
C ARG A 126 5.22 4.53 9.49
N LEU A 127 5.05 3.92 8.32
CA LEU A 127 5.82 4.26 7.13
C LEU A 127 5.57 5.69 6.68
N ILE A 128 4.29 6.12 6.63
CA ILE A 128 3.91 7.49 6.31
C ILE A 128 4.58 8.48 7.27
N SER A 129 4.54 8.21 8.58
CA SER A 129 5.22 9.05 9.57
C SER A 129 6.72 9.15 9.33
N HIS A 130 7.38 8.04 9.00
CA HIS A 130 8.81 8.02 8.73
C HIS A 130 9.18 8.87 7.49
N VAL A 131 8.54 8.63 6.34
CA VAL A 131 8.95 9.28 5.09
C VAL A 131 8.69 10.79 5.10
N VAL A 132 7.65 11.24 5.80
CA VAL A 132 7.38 12.68 5.98
C VAL A 132 8.42 13.35 6.87
N ALA A 133 8.81 12.69 7.95
CA ALA A 133 9.85 13.20 8.85
C ALA A 133 11.22 13.24 8.18
N ALA A 134 11.57 12.20 7.42
CA ALA A 134 12.84 12.10 6.71
C ALA A 134 12.98 13.12 5.56
N LYS A 135 11.86 13.53 4.95
CA LYS A 135 11.83 14.41 3.77
C LYS A 135 12.72 13.92 2.61
N THR A 136 12.93 12.60 2.53
CA THR A 136 13.55 11.94 1.38
C THR A 136 12.48 11.67 0.33
N PRO A 137 12.77 11.79 -0.98
CA PRO A 137 11.85 11.37 -2.02
C PRO A 137 11.31 9.96 -1.78
N PHE A 138 10.02 9.76 -2.04
CA PHE A 138 9.40 8.46 -1.81
C PHE A 138 8.30 8.15 -2.83
N ALA A 139 8.04 6.86 -3.02
CA ALA A 139 6.86 6.33 -3.70
C ALA A 139 6.32 5.11 -2.95
N LEU A 140 5.12 5.24 -2.39
CA LEU A 140 4.47 4.18 -1.61
C LEU A 140 3.34 3.56 -2.43
N LEU A 141 3.42 2.26 -2.72
CA LEU A 141 2.34 1.53 -3.36
C LEU A 141 1.34 1.05 -2.31
N ILE A 142 0.34 1.88 -2.02
CA ILE A 142 -0.61 1.64 -0.92
C ILE A 142 -2.07 1.70 -1.41
N PRO A 143 -3.03 1.15 -0.64
CA PRO A 143 -4.44 1.18 -1.00
C PRO A 143 -4.99 2.59 -1.17
N THR A 144 -5.84 2.81 -2.17
CA THR A 144 -6.37 4.15 -2.47
C THR A 144 -7.35 4.68 -1.41
N TYR A 145 -7.84 3.84 -0.49
CA TYR A 145 -8.61 4.35 0.66
C TYR A 145 -7.76 5.27 1.57
N TYR A 146 -6.43 5.19 1.52
CA TYR A 146 -5.54 6.11 2.24
C TYR A 146 -5.68 7.56 1.78
N LEU A 147 -6.13 7.82 0.54
CA LEU A 147 -6.47 9.18 0.08
C LEU A 147 -7.46 9.86 1.01
N GLY A 148 -8.36 9.06 1.60
CA GLY A 148 -9.41 9.50 2.50
C GLY A 148 -8.96 9.71 3.95
N ARG A 149 -7.88 9.05 4.38
CA ARG A 149 -7.52 8.90 5.79
C ARG A 149 -6.79 10.11 6.35
N ASP A 150 -7.12 10.47 7.59
CA ASP A 150 -6.52 11.60 8.30
C ASP A 150 -4.99 11.49 8.43
N VAL A 151 -4.48 10.28 8.67
CA VAL A 151 -3.03 10.03 8.77
C VAL A 151 -2.30 10.50 7.51
N TRP A 152 -2.84 10.19 6.32
CA TRP A 152 -2.27 10.63 5.06
C TRP A 152 -2.50 12.12 4.81
N ARG A 153 -3.69 12.66 5.11
CA ARG A 153 -3.98 14.09 4.87
C ARG A 153 -3.07 14.99 5.71
N ARG A 154 -2.84 14.66 6.98
CA ARG A 154 -1.94 15.39 7.89
C ARG A 154 -0.47 15.24 7.49
N ALA A 155 -0.09 14.07 7.01
CA ALA A 155 1.24 13.80 6.46
C ALA A 155 1.50 14.65 5.20
N ALA A 156 0.58 14.59 4.23
CA ALA A 156 0.69 15.30 2.97
C ALA A 156 0.73 16.84 3.15
N SER A 157 0.07 17.39 4.17
CA SER A 157 0.10 18.83 4.44
C SER A 157 1.44 19.33 5.02
N GLN A 158 2.32 18.43 5.47
CA GLN A 158 3.66 18.79 5.97
C GLN A 158 4.71 18.85 4.86
N LEU A 159 4.34 18.49 3.64
CA LEU A 159 5.22 18.38 2.50
C LEU A 159 4.98 19.55 1.53
N SER A 160 6.06 20.16 1.06
CA SER A 160 6.05 21.19 0.03
C SER A 160 7.06 20.84 -1.07
N PRO A 161 6.64 20.72 -2.34
CA PRO A 161 5.26 20.77 -2.84
C PRO A 161 4.43 19.59 -2.29
N PRO A 162 3.09 19.63 -2.43
CA PRO A 162 2.26 18.51 -1.99
C PRO A 162 2.56 17.23 -2.79
N PRO A 163 2.32 16.03 -2.21
CA PRO A 163 2.44 14.76 -2.91
C PRO A 163 1.53 14.66 -4.13
N PHE A 164 1.93 13.82 -5.09
CA PHE A 164 1.17 13.47 -6.27
C PHE A 164 0.93 11.95 -6.34
N TYR A 165 0.01 11.53 -7.21
CA TYR A 165 -0.50 10.16 -7.23
C TYR A 165 -0.41 9.58 -8.64
N VAL A 166 0.18 8.39 -8.76
CA VAL A 166 0.25 7.64 -10.02
C VAL A 166 -0.72 6.47 -9.93
N CYS A 167 -1.83 6.57 -10.66
CA CYS A 167 -2.96 5.65 -10.59
C CYS A 167 -3.01 4.76 -11.84
N PRO A 168 -2.82 3.44 -11.71
CA PRO A 168 -2.79 2.57 -12.88
C PRO A 168 -4.19 2.31 -13.44
N HIS A 169 -4.32 2.27 -14.77
CA HIS A 169 -5.60 1.99 -15.43
C HIS A 169 -6.08 0.55 -15.18
N ARG A 170 -5.14 -0.36 -14.91
CA ARG A 170 -5.37 -1.75 -14.53
C ARG A 170 -4.82 -2.01 -13.13
N ARG A 171 -5.55 -2.78 -12.32
CA ARG A 171 -5.06 -3.16 -10.99
C ARG A 171 -3.80 -4.01 -11.12
N TYR A 172 -2.83 -3.77 -10.26
CA TYR A 172 -1.66 -4.62 -10.13
C TYR A 172 -2.06 -5.99 -9.57
N ALA A 173 -1.46 -7.04 -10.14
CA ALA A 173 -1.65 -8.42 -9.69
C ALA A 173 -0.48 -8.80 -8.78
N TYR A 174 -0.77 -8.88 -7.49
CA TYR A 174 0.19 -9.25 -6.46
C TYR A 174 0.24 -10.77 -6.32
N LEU A 175 1.41 -11.33 -6.56
CA LEU A 175 1.64 -12.76 -6.43
C LEU A 175 2.34 -13.04 -5.10
N PRO A 176 1.74 -13.88 -4.24
CA PRO A 176 2.43 -14.32 -3.04
C PRO A 176 3.57 -15.26 -3.45
N PRO A 177 4.69 -15.26 -2.72
CA PRO A 177 5.77 -16.18 -2.97
C PRO A 177 5.32 -17.63 -2.71
N ALA A 178 6.07 -18.58 -3.25
CA ALA A 178 5.66 -19.98 -3.28
C ALA A 178 5.31 -20.55 -1.90
N TRP A 179 6.06 -20.15 -0.88
CA TRP A 179 5.91 -20.57 0.51
C TRP A 179 4.74 -19.90 1.24
N ALA A 180 4.24 -18.77 0.75
CA ALA A 180 3.10 -18.03 1.32
C ALA A 180 1.76 -18.42 0.66
N ARG A 181 1.77 -19.29 -0.35
CA ARG A 181 0.56 -19.79 -1.02
C ARG A 181 -0.19 -20.76 -0.10
N GLY A 182 -1.32 -20.33 0.46
CA GLY A 182 -2.26 -21.24 1.12
C GLY A 182 -2.92 -22.21 0.13
N ALA A 183 -3.48 -23.32 0.65
CA ALA A 183 -4.13 -24.39 -0.15
C ALA A 183 -5.32 -23.92 -1.03
N ALA A 184 -5.82 -22.70 -0.81
CA ALA A 184 -6.88 -22.06 -1.59
C ALA A 184 -6.48 -20.64 -2.08
N ALA A 185 -5.18 -20.39 -2.30
CA ALA A 185 -4.67 -19.06 -2.61
C ALA A 185 -5.35 -18.47 -3.86
N ALA A 186 -6.10 -17.38 -3.67
CA ALA A 186 -6.56 -16.55 -4.76
C ALA A 186 -5.35 -16.17 -5.64
N ARG A 187 -5.53 -16.14 -6.98
CA ARG A 187 -4.47 -15.77 -7.94
C ARG A 187 -3.88 -14.37 -7.71
N THR A 188 -4.47 -13.57 -6.82
CA THR A 188 -4.05 -12.21 -6.46
C THR A 188 -4.32 -11.95 -4.97
N THR A 189 -3.42 -11.29 -4.24
CA THR A 189 -3.55 -11.11 -2.77
C THR A 189 -4.36 -9.88 -2.33
N ALA A 190 -4.41 -8.79 -3.10
CA ALA A 190 -5.09 -7.56 -2.65
C ALA A 190 -6.52 -7.44 -3.20
N PRO A 191 -7.56 -7.27 -2.36
CA PRO A 191 -8.93 -6.99 -2.84
C PRO A 191 -9.16 -5.51 -3.19
N PHE A 192 -8.22 -4.63 -2.84
CA PHE A 192 -8.34 -3.17 -2.99
C PHE A 192 -7.62 -2.63 -4.23
N THR A 193 -7.99 -1.43 -4.66
CA THR A 193 -7.21 -0.66 -5.64
C THR A 193 -6.02 -0.02 -4.95
N THR A 194 -4.85 -0.09 -5.58
CA THR A 194 -3.62 0.54 -5.11
C THR A 194 -3.16 1.60 -6.11
N ALA A 195 -2.42 2.58 -5.62
CA ALA A 195 -1.77 3.61 -6.44
C ALA A 195 -0.43 3.96 -5.79
N TRP A 196 0.48 4.56 -6.57
CA TRP A 196 1.69 5.13 -6.00
C TRP A 196 1.40 6.50 -5.41
N PHE A 197 1.77 6.67 -4.15
CA PHE A 197 1.74 7.93 -3.42
C PHE A 197 3.16 8.47 -3.43
N CYS A 198 3.39 9.48 -4.26
CA CYS A 198 4.73 9.95 -4.60
C CYS A 198 5.00 11.34 -4.07
N TRP A 199 6.24 11.57 -3.63
CA TRP A 199 6.71 12.90 -3.29
C TRP A 199 8.19 13.06 -3.63
N ARG A 200 8.54 14.26 -4.10
CA ARG A 200 9.90 14.78 -4.24
C ARG A 200 9.86 16.32 -4.22
N PRO A 201 10.98 17.00 -3.90
CA PRO A 201 11.03 18.46 -3.83
C PRO A 201 10.60 19.19 -5.12
N GLU A 202 10.81 18.59 -6.28
CA GLU A 202 10.47 19.18 -7.59
C GLU A 202 9.00 18.92 -8.00
N GLY A 203 8.26 18.15 -7.21
CA GLY A 203 6.91 17.71 -7.53
C GLY A 203 6.85 16.86 -8.81
N PRO A 204 5.68 16.76 -9.49
CA PRO A 204 5.53 15.92 -10.67
C PRO A 204 6.02 16.56 -11.98
N SER A 205 6.55 17.79 -11.94
CA SER A 205 6.95 18.52 -13.14
C SER A 205 8.10 17.82 -13.89
N GLY A 206 8.00 17.72 -15.22
CA GLY A 206 9.02 17.08 -16.06
C GLY A 206 9.04 15.55 -16.01
N LEU A 207 8.08 14.90 -15.33
CA LEU A 207 7.93 13.45 -15.36
C LEU A 207 7.08 13.02 -16.56
N ASP A 208 7.64 12.18 -17.42
CA ASP A 208 6.95 11.61 -18.57
C ASP A 208 6.44 10.19 -18.26
N PHE A 209 5.20 10.11 -17.77
CA PHE A 209 4.56 8.83 -17.45
C PHE A 209 3.90 8.21 -18.68
N SER A 210 4.01 6.89 -18.81
CA SER A 210 3.33 6.15 -19.88
C SER A 210 1.82 6.35 -19.85
N GLY A 211 1.15 6.14 -20.99
CA GLY A 211 -0.31 6.20 -21.08
C GLY A 211 -1.09 5.13 -20.31
N ARG A 212 -0.40 4.26 -19.54
CA ARG A 212 -1.00 3.21 -18.70
C ARG A 212 -1.47 3.70 -17.33
N VAL A 213 -1.07 4.92 -16.95
CA VAL A 213 -1.37 5.53 -15.66
C VAL A 213 -1.99 6.92 -15.84
N ASP A 214 -2.78 7.34 -14.87
CA ASP A 214 -3.19 8.74 -14.71
C ASP A 214 -2.40 9.36 -13.54
N VAL A 215 -1.96 10.61 -13.69
CA VAL A 215 -1.21 11.34 -12.66
C VAL A 215 -2.06 12.47 -12.09
N PHE A 216 -2.19 12.50 -10.77
CA PHE A 216 -2.98 13.50 -10.05
C PHE A 216 -2.11 14.31 -9.11
N ARG A 217 -2.25 15.64 -9.12
CA ARG A 217 -1.41 16.56 -8.30
C ARG A 217 -1.97 16.83 -6.90
N SER A 218 -3.13 16.27 -6.58
CA SER A 218 -3.78 16.46 -5.28
C SER A 218 -4.77 15.35 -4.99
N VAL A 219 -5.05 15.09 -3.72
CA VAL A 219 -6.11 14.15 -3.32
C VAL A 219 -7.44 14.53 -3.96
N ALA A 220 -7.80 15.83 -4.01
CA ALA A 220 -9.08 16.30 -4.55
C ALA A 220 -9.23 16.00 -6.06
N SER A 221 -8.14 16.03 -6.82
CA SER A 221 -8.15 15.76 -8.27
C SER A 221 -8.24 14.28 -8.64
N VAL A 222 -7.94 13.36 -7.70
CA VAL A 222 -8.02 11.91 -7.97
C VAL A 222 -9.42 11.55 -8.44
N ALA A 223 -9.50 10.94 -9.62
CA ALA A 223 -10.76 10.59 -10.25
C ALA A 223 -11.52 9.50 -9.49
N SER A 224 -12.85 9.55 -9.52
CA SER A 224 -13.70 8.71 -8.66
C SER A 224 -13.57 7.21 -8.90
N GLN A 225 -13.10 6.78 -10.08
CA GLN A 225 -12.82 5.37 -10.37
C GLN A 225 -11.63 4.80 -9.59
N TYR A 226 -10.68 5.65 -9.16
CA TYR A 226 -9.52 5.23 -8.38
C TYR A 226 -9.78 5.29 -6.88
N ARG A 227 -10.81 6.02 -6.46
CA ARG A 227 -11.21 6.13 -5.05
C ARG A 227 -11.85 4.85 -4.54
N ASP A 228 -11.64 4.56 -3.26
CA ASP A 228 -12.31 3.46 -2.59
C ASP A 228 -13.84 3.68 -2.52
N VAL A 229 -14.63 2.61 -2.43
CA VAL A 229 -16.09 2.69 -2.29
C VAL A 229 -16.55 3.47 -1.05
N THR A 230 -15.72 3.54 -0.01
CA THR A 230 -16.01 4.28 1.23
C THR A 230 -15.50 5.73 1.22
N ASP A 231 -14.86 6.20 0.15
CA ASP A 231 -14.37 7.58 0.05
C ASP A 231 -15.55 8.56 -0.09
N SER A 232 -15.66 9.52 0.82
CA SER A 232 -16.72 10.54 0.81
C SER A 232 -16.70 11.43 -0.43
N LEU A 233 -15.55 11.57 -1.09
CA LEU A 233 -15.39 12.31 -2.35
C LEU A 233 -15.84 11.48 -3.57
N LYS A 234 -16.14 10.18 -3.40
CA LYS A 234 -16.59 9.32 -4.49
C LYS A 234 -18.07 9.56 -4.81
N LYS A 235 -18.31 10.55 -5.66
CA LYS A 235 -19.62 10.72 -6.30
C LYS A 235 -19.87 9.57 -7.28
N ARG A 236 -20.97 8.84 -7.11
CA ARG A 236 -21.41 7.82 -8.09
C ARG A 236 -21.76 8.52 -9.41
N PRO A 237 -21.09 8.22 -10.53
CA PRO A 237 -21.50 8.76 -11.81
C PRO A 237 -22.84 8.14 -12.23
N ASN A 238 -23.65 8.92 -12.96
CA ASN A 238 -24.89 8.40 -13.53
C ASN A 238 -24.61 7.23 -14.50
N PRO A 239 -25.60 6.37 -14.80
CA PRO A 239 -25.39 5.16 -15.60
C PRO A 239 -24.75 5.41 -16.98
N LYS A 240 -25.12 6.50 -17.66
CA LYS A 240 -24.56 6.89 -18.97
C LYS A 240 -23.07 7.25 -18.86
N ALA A 241 -22.70 8.05 -17.86
CA ALA A 241 -21.32 8.41 -17.58
C ALA A 241 -20.46 7.18 -17.26
N ARG A 242 -20.98 6.23 -16.47
CA ARG A 242 -20.29 4.96 -16.19
C ARG A 242 -20.03 4.13 -17.44
N LYS A 243 -21.02 4.02 -18.34
CA LYS A 243 -20.87 3.28 -19.61
C LYS A 243 -19.77 3.91 -20.48
N ARG A 244 -19.74 5.24 -20.59
CA ARG A 244 -18.68 5.98 -21.31
C ARG A 244 -17.30 5.79 -20.69
N GLN A 245 -17.18 5.93 -19.37
CA GLN A 245 -15.91 5.74 -18.65
C GLN A 245 -15.37 4.31 -18.82
N LYS A 246 -16.24 3.29 -18.74
CA LYS A 246 -15.86 1.89 -18.97
C LYS A 246 -15.35 1.68 -20.39
N ALA A 247 -16.05 2.19 -21.40
CA ALA A 247 -15.64 2.09 -22.81
C ALA A 247 -14.30 2.79 -23.07
N ALA A 248 -14.13 4.01 -22.57
CA ALA A 248 -12.88 4.77 -22.70
C ALA A 248 -11.69 4.04 -22.05
N ARG A 249 -11.90 3.43 -20.87
CA ARG A 249 -10.87 2.62 -20.21
C ARG A 249 -10.53 1.37 -21.00
N GLN A 250 -11.53 0.65 -21.52
CA GLN A 250 -11.28 -0.54 -22.34
C GLN A 250 -10.53 -0.21 -23.63
N ALA A 251 -10.87 0.91 -24.28
CA ALA A 251 -10.16 1.40 -25.45
C ALA A 251 -8.70 1.75 -25.12
N ARG A 252 -8.46 2.56 -24.07
CA ARG A 252 -7.10 2.89 -23.61
C ARG A 252 -6.31 1.63 -23.25
N ALA A 253 -6.90 0.74 -22.46
CA ALA A 253 -6.23 -0.49 -22.04
C ALA A 253 -5.87 -1.42 -23.20
N LYS A 254 -6.63 -1.41 -24.30
CA LYS A 254 -6.36 -2.20 -25.52
C LYS A 254 -5.29 -1.56 -26.40
N ALA A 255 -5.15 -0.23 -26.36
CA ALA A 255 -4.12 0.49 -27.11
C ALA A 255 -2.70 0.26 -26.56
N TYR A 256 -2.57 -0.27 -25.33
CA TYR A 256 -1.30 -0.47 -24.63
C TYR A 256 -1.01 -1.94 -24.29
N SER A 257 -1.66 -2.90 -24.98
CA SER A 257 -1.35 -4.34 -24.92
C SER A 257 -0.73 -4.79 -26.23
#